data_AF-A0A2U1U8Z2-F1
#
_entry.id   AF-A0A2U1U8Z2-F1
#
_cell.length_a   1.000
_cell.length_b   1.000
_cell.length_c   1.000
_cell.angle_alpha   90.00
_cell.angle_beta   90.00
_cell.angle_gamma   90.00
#
_symmetry.space_group_name_H-M   'P 1'
#
loop_
_entity.id
_entity.type
_entity.pdbx_description
1 polymer ?
#
loop_
_entity_poly.entity_id
_entity_poly.type
_entity_poly.pdbx_seq_one_letter_code
_entity_poly.pdbx_strand_id
1 'polypeptide(L)' 'MKKFLKYTFIDLCFEFLPVIAIIAIAIFSVSFFPDHWHYITGVGIVVVFILLWKFAKKPW' A
#
# COMPACT_ATOMS: atom_id res chain seq x y z
N MET A 1 22.25 -13.94 13.35
CA MET A 1 21.36 -12.79 13.66
C MET A 1 21.06 -11.88 12.46
N LYS A 2 22.02 -11.57 11.56
CA LYS A 2 21.77 -10.70 10.39
C LYS A 2 20.64 -11.15 9.45
N LYS A 3 20.45 -12.47 9.26
CA LYS A 3 19.35 -13.01 8.44
C LYS A 3 17.99 -12.79 9.08
N PHE A 4 17.85 -13.08 10.38
CA PHE A 4 16.58 -12.94 11.10
C PHE A 4 16.08 -11.47 11.09
N LEU A 5 16.99 -10.53 11.36
CA LEU A 5 16.66 -9.10 11.30
C LEU A 5 16.16 -8.67 9.92
N LYS A 6 16.74 -9.22 8.85
CA LYS A 6 16.37 -8.92 7.46
C LYS A 6 14.97 -9.44 7.12
N TYR A 7 14.61 -10.64 7.57
CA TYR A 7 13.26 -11.19 7.38
C TYR A 7 12.22 -10.37 8.14
N THR A 8 12.48 -10.07 9.42
CA THR A 8 11.57 -9.23 10.22
C THR A 8 11.39 -7.85 9.62
N PHE A 9 12.45 -7.20 9.13
CA PHE A 9 12.33 -5.88 8.49
C PHE A 9 11.54 -5.92 7.19
N ILE A 10 11.71 -6.96 6.39
CA ILE A 10 10.99 -7.12 5.12
C ILE A 10 9.50 -7.35 5.40
N ASP A 11 9.15 -8.23 6.33
CA ASP A 11 7.76 -8.47 6.73
C ASP A 11 7.11 -7.20 7.28
N LEU A 12 7.83 -6.48 8.16
CA LEU A 12 7.34 -5.21 8.71
C LEU A 12 7.12 -4.17 7.60
N CYS A 13 8.05 -4.06 6.64
CA CYS A 13 7.90 -3.16 5.50
C CYS A 13 6.69 -3.52 4.65
N PHE A 14 6.45 -4.80 4.36
CA PHE A 14 5.29 -5.24 3.59
C PHE A 14 3.96 -5.00 4.32
N GLU A 15 3.97 -5.03 5.66
CA GLU A 15 2.80 -4.72 6.48
C GLU A 15 2.43 -3.22 6.42
N PHE A 16 3.43 -2.33 6.47
CA PHE A 16 3.21 -0.88 6.46
C PHE A 16 3.11 -0.27 5.06
N LEU A 17 3.72 -0.87 4.04
CA LEU A 17 3.72 -0.40 2.65
C LEU A 17 2.30 -0.06 2.11
N PRO A 18 1.26 -0.91 2.30
CA PRO A 18 -0.06 -0.58 1.78
C PRO A 18 -0.74 0.57 2.51
N VAL A 19 -0.50 0.70 3.82
CA VAL A 19 -1.01 1.84 4.60
C VAL A 19 -0.40 3.14 4.07
N ILE A 20 0.92 3.15 3.86
CA ILE A 20 1.63 4.31 3.29
C ILE A 20 1.11 4.63 1.88
N ALA A 21 0.89 3.62 1.04
CA ALA A 21 0.36 3.80 -0.30
C ALA A 21 -1.04 4.43 -0.30
N ILE A 22 -1.94 3.97 0.58
CA ILE A 22 -3.29 4.52 0.71
C ILE A 22 -3.23 5.98 1.18
N ILE A 23 -2.40 6.30 2.17
CA ILE A 23 -2.23 7.67 2.66
C ILE A 23 -1.69 8.58 1.54
N ALA A 24 -0.70 8.13 0.78
CA ALA A 24 -0.14 8.89 -0.34
C ALA A 24 -1.19 9.16 -1.43
N ILE A 25 -2.00 8.15 -1.78
CA ILE A 25 -3.09 8.29 -2.74
C ILE A 25 -4.15 9.27 -2.22
N ALA A 26 -4.51 9.19 -0.94
CA ALA A 26 -5.48 10.10 -0.34
C ALA A 26 -5.00 11.55 -0.37
N ILE A 27 -3.76 11.81 0.05
CA ILE A 27 -3.16 13.16 0.02
C ILE A 27 -3.13 13.69 -1.41
N PHE A 28 -2.62 12.90 -2.35
CA PHE A 28 -2.56 13.30 -3.75
C PHE A 28 -3.97 13.58 -4.32
N SER A 29 -4.93 12.72 -4.04
CA SER A 29 -6.31 12.87 -4.52
C SER A 29 -6.97 14.14 -3.97
N VAL A 30 -6.76 14.45 -2.69
CA VAL A 30 -7.30 15.67 -2.08
C VAL A 30 -6.63 16.92 -2.66
N SER A 31 -5.32 16.89 -2.91
CA SER A 31 -4.58 18.05 -3.43
C SER A 31 -4.88 18.36 -4.90
N PHE A 32 -5.05 17.34 -5.74
CA PHE A 32 -5.22 17.52 -7.19
C PHE A 32 -6.67 17.40 -7.67
N PHE A 33 -7.52 16.65 -6.97
CA PHE A 33 -8.90 16.36 -7.38
C PHE A 33 -9.88 16.49 -6.20
N PRO A 34 -9.99 17.67 -5.57
CA PRO A 34 -10.75 17.88 -4.34
C PRO A 34 -12.25 17.58 -4.45
N ASP A 35 -12.84 17.60 -5.64
CA ASP A 35 -14.27 17.30 -5.82
C ASP A 35 -14.56 15.80 -5.95
N HIS A 36 -13.55 15.00 -6.28
CA HIS A 36 -13.68 13.56 -6.54
C HIS A 36 -12.71 12.70 -5.72
N TRP A 37 -12.03 13.31 -4.74
CA TRP A 37 -10.94 12.68 -3.99
C TRP A 37 -11.35 11.36 -3.34
N HIS A 38 -12.59 11.27 -2.86
CA HIS A 38 -13.16 10.09 -2.20
C HIS A 38 -13.33 8.92 -3.17
N TYR A 39 -13.74 9.17 -4.42
CA TYR A 39 -13.82 8.14 -5.46
C TYR A 39 -12.43 7.65 -5.86
N ILE A 40 -11.49 8.58 -6.08
CA ILE A 40 -10.12 8.24 -6.49
C ILE A 40 -9.39 7.48 -5.38
N THR A 41 -9.55 7.90 -4.14
CA THR A 41 -9.01 7.21 -2.97
C THR A 41 -9.64 5.83 -2.80
N GLY A 42 -10.97 5.71 -2.98
CA GLY A 42 -11.68 4.42 -2.92
C GLY A 42 -11.18 3.42 -3.98
N VAL A 43 -11.05 3.86 -5.23
CA VAL A 43 -10.47 3.04 -6.30
C VAL A 43 -9.01 2.70 -5.99
N GLY A 44 -8.24 3.65 -5.49
CA GLY A 44 -6.85 3.45 -5.07
C GLY A 44 -6.69 2.37 -4.00
N ILE A 45 -7.57 2.35 -2.99
CA ILE A 45 -7.60 1.30 -1.96
C ILE A 45 -7.83 -0.07 -2.61
N VAL A 46 -8.83 -0.20 -3.49
CA VAL A 46 -9.12 -1.46 -4.19
C VAL A 46 -7.92 -1.93 -5.00
N VAL A 47 -7.26 -1.02 -5.73
CA VAL A 47 -6.05 -1.33 -6.51
C VAL A 47 -4.91 -1.80 -5.61
N VAL A 48 -4.66 -1.12 -4.48
CA VAL A 48 -3.64 -1.52 -3.50
C VAL A 48 -3.92 -2.93 -2.96
N PHE A 49 -5.17 -3.25 -2.62
CA PHE A 49 -5.55 -4.60 -2.16
C PHE A 49 -5.36 -5.67 -3.24
N ILE A 50 -5.71 -5.39 -4.51
CA ILE A 50 -5.50 -6.32 -5.62
C ILE A 50 -3.99 -6.56 -5.83
N LEU A 51 -3.17 -5.51 -5.76
CA LEU A 51 -1.72 -5.63 -5.88
C LEU A 51 -1.14 -6.45 -4.74
N LEU A 52 -1.51 -6.16 -3.48
CA LEU A 52 -1.12 -6.97 -2.33
C LEU A 52 -1.49 -8.44 -2.51
N TRP A 53 -2.71 -8.72 -2.99
CA TRP A 53 -3.14 -10.10 -3.21
C TRP A 53 -2.30 -10.80 -4.29
N LYS A 54 -1.96 -10.10 -5.38
CA LYS A 54 -1.04 -10.63 -6.39
C LYS A 54 0.36 -10.89 -5.83
N PHE A 55 0.86 -10.01 -4.95
CA PHE A 55 2.16 -10.20 -4.30
C PHE A 55 2.13 -11.34 -3.29
N ALA A 56 1.06 -11.49 -2.50
CA ALA A 56 0.89 -12.59 -1.55
C ALA A 56 0.79 -13.96 -2.24
N LYS A 57 0.26 -14.02 -3.47
CA LYS A 57 0.22 -15.26 -4.27
C LYS A 57 1.55 -15.64 -4.92
N LYS A 58 2.55 -14.76 -4.93
CA LYS A 58 3.91 -15.11 -5.36
C LYS A 58 4.71 -15.50 -4.11
N PRO A 59 4.97 -16.79 -3.87
CA PRO A 59 5.93 -17.17 -2.85
C PRO A 59 7.29 -16.59 -3.25
N TRP A 60 7.84 -15.74 -2.39
CA TRP A 60 9.21 -15.25 -2.47
C TRP A 60 10.19 -16.37 -2.14
#